data_AF-A0A7K3YCY1-F1
#
_entry.id   AF-A0A7K3YCY1-F1
#
_cell.length_a   1.000
_cell.length_b   1.000
_cell.length_c   1.000
_cell.angle_alpha   90.00
_cell.angle_beta   90.00
_cell.angle_gamma   90.00
#
_symmetry.space_group_name_H-M   'P 1'
#
loop_
_entity.id
_entity.type
_entity.pdbx_description
1 polymer ?
#
loop_
_entity_poly.entity_id
_entity_poly.type
_entity_poly.pdbx_seq_one_letter_code
_entity_poly.pdbx_strand_id
1 'polypeptide(L)'
;MYSKIISSEFNIPLKQVTNTLLLFDEGSTIPFISRYRKEMTGGLDEVIIGDIKNRYQQLQDINSRRETILTTIEKLGELTDELREKIENSWDANELEDLYLPYKPKRKTRAVVAREKGLEPLAEIIFKQDNKQLEDIVFPYLNDEVPDIDTALQGARDIIAEWISEDLKARNVIRQLFEHDAVISSRVVKSKEAEAIKYLDYFEYNEPLRKCRSHRLLAIRRGEKEGFLKVSIAPDNEIALQRLIPLFVKGRNSLSDEVKYALEDSYKRLLAPSIENEVAAASRTIAEMEAIKVFATNLRQLLLAPPLGQKRVMAIDPGFRTGCKVVCLDAQGQLLHNETIYPHPPQKDLKQAVRKIETLVEAYKTEVIAIGNGTASRETEAFIRKIHFKQNIQVFVVSEDGASVYSASKTAREEFPDFDVTVRGAVSIGRRLMDPLAELVKIDPKSIGVGQY
;
A
#
# COMPACT_ATOMS: atom_id res chain seq x y z
N MET A 1 12.30 -1.67 26.94
CA MET A 1 10.96 -2.28 26.76
C MET A 1 10.81 -2.83 25.34
N TYR A 2 10.99 -2.00 24.31
CA TYR A 2 10.91 -2.38 22.89
C TYR A 2 11.67 -3.67 22.53
N SER A 3 12.91 -3.82 22.99
CA SER A 3 13.72 -5.03 22.71
C SER A 3 13.06 -6.33 23.17
N LYS A 4 12.28 -6.32 24.26
CA LYS A 4 11.57 -7.51 24.77
C LYS A 4 10.41 -7.90 23.88
N ILE A 5 9.64 -6.92 23.41
CA ILE A 5 8.52 -7.12 22.50
C ILE A 5 9.03 -7.73 21.18
N ILE A 6 10.02 -7.08 20.57
CA ILE A 6 10.63 -7.54 19.30
C ILE A 6 11.28 -8.92 19.46
N SER A 7 11.97 -9.16 20.58
CA SER A 7 12.58 -10.46 20.89
C SER A 7 11.54 -11.60 20.93
N SER A 8 10.39 -11.35 21.56
CA SER A 8 9.30 -12.32 21.64
C SER A 8 8.61 -12.53 20.29
N GLU A 9 8.30 -11.45 19.58
CA GLU A 9 7.57 -11.49 18.30
C GLU A 9 8.37 -12.21 17.20
N PHE A 10 9.68 -11.93 17.10
CA PHE A 10 10.54 -12.52 16.07
C PHE A 10 11.28 -13.77 16.55
N ASN A 11 11.10 -14.19 17.81
CA ASN A 11 11.82 -15.31 18.41
C ASN A 11 13.36 -15.16 18.29
N ILE A 12 13.86 -13.96 18.56
CA ILE A 12 15.28 -13.60 18.51
C ILE A 12 15.79 -13.38 19.94
N PRO A 13 17.01 -13.83 20.30
CA PRO A 13 17.56 -13.57 21.62
C PRO A 13 17.59 -12.08 21.98
N LEU A 14 17.07 -11.73 23.16
CA LEU A 14 16.96 -10.35 23.63
C LEU A 14 18.25 -9.52 23.51
N LYS A 15 19.40 -10.17 23.76
CA LYS A 15 20.72 -9.54 23.65
C LYS A 15 21.02 -9.09 22.22
N GLN A 16 20.67 -9.90 21.22
CA GLN A 16 20.90 -9.57 19.80
C GLN A 16 20.04 -8.38 19.36
N VAL A 17 18.76 -8.39 19.73
CA VAL A 17 17.84 -7.27 19.45
C VAL A 17 18.35 -5.99 20.11
N THR A 18 18.68 -6.06 21.41
CA THR A 18 19.16 -4.88 22.16
C THR A 18 20.41 -4.28 21.55
N ASN A 19 21.41 -5.10 21.21
CA ASN A 19 22.62 -4.64 20.56
C ASN A 19 22.35 -4.05 19.17
N THR A 20 21.43 -4.63 18.41
CA THR A 20 21.04 -4.12 17.09
C THR A 20 20.40 -2.74 17.19
N LEU A 21 19.50 -2.53 18.17
CA LEU A 21 18.87 -1.23 18.40
C LEU A 21 19.88 -0.17 18.84
N LEU A 22 20.82 -0.50 19.73
CA LEU A 22 21.90 0.41 20.14
C LEU A 22 22.72 0.91 18.93
N LEU A 23 23.03 0.00 17.99
CA LEU A 23 23.75 0.37 16.77
C LEU A 23 22.94 1.35 15.90
N PHE A 24 21.62 1.21 15.84
CA PHE A 24 20.76 2.17 15.14
C PHE A 24 20.69 3.52 15.84
N ASP A 25 20.64 3.54 17.17
CA ASP A 25 20.67 4.78 17.96
C ASP A 25 22.01 5.53 17.78
N GLU A 26 23.11 4.80 17.54
CA GLU A 26 24.42 5.35 17.16
C GLU A 26 24.50 5.81 15.69
N GLY A 27 23.42 5.68 14.91
CA GLY A 27 23.36 6.08 13.51
C GLY A 27 23.94 5.06 12.52
N SER A 28 24.16 3.82 12.94
CA SER A 28 24.66 2.76 12.05
C SER A 28 23.63 2.39 10.97
N THR A 29 24.11 2.12 9.77
CA THR A 29 23.27 1.65 8.65
C THR A 29 23.16 0.12 8.63
N ILE A 30 22.11 -0.41 8.02
CA ILE A 30 21.91 -1.87 7.87
C ILE A 30 23.15 -2.55 7.23
N PRO A 31 23.72 -2.05 6.12
CA PRO A 31 24.93 -2.64 5.53
C PRO A 31 26.15 -2.58 6.46
N PHE A 32 26.27 -1.52 7.26
CA PHE A 32 27.37 -1.39 8.22
C PHE A 32 27.24 -2.43 9.34
N ILE A 33 26.04 -2.59 9.90
CA ILE A 33 25.77 -3.55 10.97
C ILE A 33 26.01 -4.98 10.47
N SER A 34 25.37 -5.36 9.35
CA SER A 34 25.44 -6.72 8.83
C SER A 34 26.87 -7.13 8.42
N ARG A 35 27.72 -6.17 8.04
CA ARG A 35 29.11 -6.43 7.63
C ARG A 35 30.12 -6.35 8.76
N TYR A 36 30.04 -5.32 9.61
CA TYR A 36 31.12 -4.96 10.55
C TYR A 36 30.75 -5.14 12.03
N ARG A 37 29.50 -5.53 12.34
CA ARG A 37 29.00 -5.70 13.71
C ARG A 37 28.37 -7.07 13.96
N LYS A 38 28.76 -8.09 13.17
CA LYS A 38 28.24 -9.46 13.27
C LYS A 38 28.37 -10.05 14.68
N GLU A 39 29.48 -9.81 15.37
CA GLU A 39 29.69 -10.33 16.72
C GLU A 39 28.72 -9.68 17.73
N MET A 40 28.43 -8.39 17.56
CA MET A 40 27.51 -7.67 18.44
C MET A 40 26.06 -8.10 18.20
N THR A 41 25.67 -8.35 16.95
CA THR A 41 24.32 -8.82 16.61
C THR A 41 24.16 -10.33 16.73
N GLY A 42 25.23 -11.09 16.94
CA GLY A 42 25.19 -12.56 16.95
C GLY A 42 24.94 -13.16 15.56
N GLY A 43 25.35 -12.45 14.50
CA GLY A 43 25.32 -12.94 13.11
C GLY A 43 23.99 -12.73 12.38
N LEU A 44 23.11 -11.82 12.86
CA LEU A 44 21.89 -11.47 12.14
C LEU A 44 22.19 -10.95 10.73
N ASP A 45 21.39 -11.39 9.76
CA ASP A 45 21.45 -10.92 8.38
C ASP A 45 20.77 -9.56 8.19
N GLU A 46 20.96 -8.97 7.02
CA GLU A 46 20.40 -7.66 6.68
C GLU A 46 18.86 -7.62 6.66
N VAL A 47 18.21 -8.76 6.44
CA VAL A 47 16.73 -8.86 6.38
C VAL A 47 16.17 -8.75 7.80
N ILE A 48 16.68 -9.57 8.72
CA ILE A 48 16.24 -9.56 10.12
C ILE A 48 16.60 -8.22 10.79
N ILE A 49 17.78 -7.66 10.50
CA ILE A 49 18.16 -6.34 11.00
C ILE A 49 17.18 -5.26 10.51
N GLY A 50 16.73 -5.36 9.24
CA GLY A 50 15.72 -4.48 8.68
C GLY A 50 14.35 -4.62 9.37
N ASP A 51 13.90 -5.85 9.61
CA ASP A 51 12.64 -6.14 10.29
C ASP A 51 12.63 -5.60 11.74
N ILE A 52 13.73 -5.76 12.47
CA ILE A 52 13.93 -5.17 13.80
C ILE A 52 13.79 -3.65 13.73
N LYS A 53 14.43 -2.99 12.77
CA LYS A 53 14.34 -1.52 12.61
C LYS A 53 12.92 -1.07 12.35
N ASN A 54 12.23 -1.73 11.43
CA ASN A 54 10.86 -1.39 11.05
C ASN A 54 9.90 -1.56 12.24
N ARG A 55 10.01 -2.68 12.97
CA ARG A 55 9.17 -2.92 14.14
C ARG A 55 9.48 -1.95 15.29
N TYR A 56 10.75 -1.61 15.48
CA TYR A 56 11.15 -0.59 16.46
C TYR A 56 10.49 0.76 16.19
N GLN A 57 10.51 1.21 14.93
CA GLN A 57 9.84 2.45 14.54
C GLN A 57 8.33 2.39 14.82
N GLN A 58 7.66 1.29 14.45
CA GLN A 58 6.23 1.11 14.73
C GLN A 58 5.92 1.20 16.23
N LEU A 59 6.74 0.58 17.07
CA LEU A 59 6.56 0.63 18.53
C LEU A 59 6.78 2.04 19.09
N GLN A 60 7.70 2.83 18.51
CA GLN A 60 7.89 4.23 18.87
C GLN A 60 6.66 5.07 18.48
N ASP A 61 6.10 4.84 17.29
CA ASP A 61 4.90 5.54 16.83
C ASP A 61 3.70 5.22 17.74
N ILE A 62 3.53 3.95 18.12
CA ILE A 62 2.52 3.49 19.10
C ILE A 62 2.72 4.19 20.44
N ASN A 63 3.96 4.26 20.95
CA ASN A 63 4.24 4.91 22.23
C ASN A 63 3.93 6.42 22.18
N SER A 64 4.31 7.11 21.11
CA SER A 64 3.99 8.53 20.94
C SER A 64 2.47 8.77 20.88
N ARG A 65 1.74 7.88 20.21
CA ARG A 65 0.28 7.95 20.16
C ARG A 65 -0.34 7.71 21.52
N ARG A 66 0.17 6.74 22.29
CA ARG A 66 -0.25 6.45 23.66
C ARG A 66 -0.10 7.65 24.58
N GLU A 67 1.05 8.32 24.56
CA GLU A 67 1.30 9.53 25.36
C GLU A 67 0.29 10.65 25.02
N THR A 68 -0.02 10.80 23.73
CA THR A 68 -1.04 11.76 23.27
C THR A 68 -2.43 11.43 23.82
N ILE A 69 -2.81 10.15 23.82
CA ILE A 69 -4.09 9.66 24.34
C ILE A 69 -4.17 9.92 25.85
N LEU A 70 -3.17 9.50 26.62
CA LEU A 70 -3.11 9.73 28.07
C LEU A 70 -3.23 11.21 28.42
N THR A 71 -2.44 12.06 27.75
CA THR A 71 -2.48 13.51 27.96
C THR A 71 -3.86 14.11 27.65
N THR A 72 -4.55 13.59 26.64
CA THR A 72 -5.86 14.09 26.24
C THR A 72 -6.92 13.70 27.28
N ILE A 73 -6.93 12.45 27.73
CA ILE A 73 -7.90 11.97 28.72
C ILE A 73 -7.65 12.59 30.10
N GLU A 74 -6.38 12.80 30.47
CA GLU A 74 -6.01 13.50 31.71
C GLU A 74 -6.53 14.94 31.74
N LYS A 75 -6.42 15.67 30.63
CA LYS A 75 -6.96 17.03 30.50
C LYS A 75 -8.49 17.10 30.63
N LEU A 76 -9.19 16.01 30.34
CA LEU A 76 -10.64 15.90 30.51
C LEU A 76 -11.03 15.57 31.97
N GLY A 77 -10.07 15.16 32.81
CA GLY A 77 -10.34 14.70 34.17
C GLY A 77 -10.91 13.29 34.26
N GLU A 78 -10.93 12.55 33.15
CA GLU A 78 -11.57 11.22 33.01
C GLU A 78 -10.57 10.05 33.10
N LEU A 79 -9.29 10.33 33.35
CA LEU A 79 -8.23 9.32 33.41
C LEU A 79 -8.22 8.60 34.77
N THR A 80 -8.94 7.48 34.86
CA THR A 80 -8.90 6.58 36.02
C THR A 80 -7.60 5.76 36.04
N ASP A 81 -7.21 5.26 37.22
CA ASP A 81 -6.03 4.39 37.35
C ASP A 81 -6.16 3.10 36.53
N GLU A 82 -7.36 2.51 36.48
CA GLU A 82 -7.64 1.31 35.68
C GLU A 82 -7.50 1.59 34.17
N LEU A 83 -8.02 2.73 33.70
CA LEU A 83 -7.90 3.12 32.30
C LEU A 83 -6.45 3.44 31.92
N ARG A 84 -5.72 4.12 32.81
CA ARG A 84 -4.30 4.40 32.65
C ARG A 84 -3.51 3.11 32.48
N GLU A 85 -3.70 2.14 33.38
CA GLU A 85 -3.01 0.85 33.32
C GLU A 85 -3.31 0.10 32.01
N LYS A 86 -4.57 0.11 31.54
CA LYS A 86 -4.94 -0.49 30.24
C LYS A 86 -4.21 0.17 29.06
N ILE A 87 -4.18 1.51 29.02
CA ILE A 87 -3.53 2.27 27.94
C ILE A 87 -2.00 2.08 27.98
N GLU A 88 -1.38 2.09 29.16
CA GLU A 88 0.06 1.89 29.35
C GLU A 88 0.54 0.51 28.88
N ASN A 89 -0.28 -0.52 29.10
CA ASN A 89 0.04 -1.89 28.74
C ASN A 89 -0.34 -2.28 27.30
N SER A 90 -1.15 -1.48 26.60
CA SER A 90 -1.57 -1.79 25.22
C SER A 90 -0.50 -1.41 24.19
N TRP A 91 -0.10 -2.38 23.37
CA TRP A 91 0.84 -2.24 22.24
C TRP A 91 0.19 -2.49 20.88
N ASP A 92 -1.13 -2.56 20.87
CA ASP A 92 -1.92 -2.65 19.64
C ASP A 92 -2.48 -1.25 19.33
N ALA A 93 -2.23 -0.78 18.11
CA ALA A 93 -2.65 0.56 17.70
C ALA A 93 -4.18 0.71 17.64
N ASN A 94 -4.91 -0.36 17.27
CA ASN A 94 -6.36 -0.34 17.19
C ASN A 94 -6.96 -0.37 18.59
N GLU A 95 -6.42 -1.19 19.49
CA GLU A 95 -6.87 -1.23 20.90
C GLU A 95 -6.69 0.13 21.58
N LEU A 96 -5.56 0.82 21.34
CA LEU A 96 -5.35 2.18 21.83
C LEU A 96 -6.39 3.17 21.30
N GLU A 97 -6.72 3.11 20.01
CA GLU A 97 -7.77 3.97 19.44
C GLU A 97 -9.16 3.61 19.98
N ASP A 98 -9.45 2.33 20.21
CA ASP A 98 -10.71 1.87 20.81
C ASP A 98 -10.87 2.40 22.24
N LEU A 99 -9.80 2.34 23.06
CA LEU A 99 -9.77 2.90 24.42
C LEU A 99 -9.92 4.43 24.42
N TYR A 100 -9.41 5.10 23.39
CA TYR A 100 -9.50 6.55 23.26
C TYR A 100 -10.84 7.04 22.70
N LEU A 101 -11.59 6.19 22.00
CA LEU A 101 -12.78 6.57 21.22
C LEU A 101 -13.82 7.36 22.03
N PRO A 102 -14.18 6.99 23.28
CA PRO A 102 -15.15 7.75 24.08
C PRO A 102 -14.72 9.19 24.39
N TYR A 103 -13.42 9.43 24.45
CA TYR A 103 -12.81 10.70 24.86
C TYR A 103 -12.40 11.58 23.68
N LYS A 104 -12.52 11.05 22.47
CA LYS A 104 -12.15 11.78 21.25
C LYS A 104 -13.12 12.94 21.02
N PRO A 105 -12.64 14.16 20.71
CA PRO A 105 -13.51 15.29 20.41
C PRO A 105 -14.53 14.94 19.31
N LYS A 106 -15.83 14.97 19.65
CA LYS A 106 -16.90 14.57 18.75
C LYS A 106 -17.41 15.77 17.95
N ARG A 107 -17.73 15.55 16.67
CA ARG A 107 -18.55 16.50 15.89
C ARG A 107 -19.96 16.54 16.46
N LYS A 108 -20.82 17.45 15.99
CA LYS A 108 -22.24 17.47 16.35
C LYS A 108 -22.96 16.23 15.80
N THR A 109 -22.89 15.12 16.53
CA THR A 109 -23.53 13.82 16.20
C THR A 109 -24.99 13.80 16.68
N ARG A 110 -25.77 12.80 16.22
CA ARG A 110 -27.14 12.60 16.72
C ARG A 110 -27.17 12.37 18.24
N ALA A 111 -26.22 11.61 18.77
CA ALA A 111 -26.07 11.38 20.21
C ALA A 111 -25.73 12.68 20.96
N VAL A 112 -24.79 13.50 20.46
CA VAL A 112 -24.47 14.80 21.07
C VAL A 112 -25.71 15.70 21.11
N VAL A 113 -26.47 15.78 20.01
CA VAL A 113 -27.73 16.55 19.98
C VAL A 113 -28.76 16.01 20.97
N ALA A 114 -28.88 14.69 21.11
CA ALA A 114 -29.78 14.08 22.08
C ALA A 114 -29.35 14.36 23.54
N ARG A 115 -28.04 14.38 23.83
CA ARG A 115 -27.51 14.79 25.13
C ARG A 115 -27.77 16.27 25.43
N GLU A 116 -27.58 17.15 24.45
CA GLU A 116 -27.93 18.58 24.56
C GLU A 116 -29.41 18.79 24.93
N LYS A 117 -30.29 17.90 24.45
CA LYS A 117 -31.73 17.87 24.79
C LYS A 117 -32.07 17.19 26.12
N GLY A 118 -31.07 16.75 26.89
CA GLY A 118 -31.26 16.11 28.20
C GLY A 118 -31.76 14.67 28.16
N LEU A 119 -31.56 13.94 27.05
CA LEU A 119 -32.07 12.55 26.88
C LEU A 119 -31.12 11.46 27.36
N GLU A 120 -29.94 11.80 27.88
CA GLU A 120 -28.98 10.82 28.39
C GLU A 120 -29.50 10.01 29.58
N PRO A 121 -30.15 10.60 30.61
CA PRO A 121 -30.73 9.81 31.69
C PRO A 121 -31.84 8.86 31.22
N LEU A 122 -32.60 9.22 30.17
CA LEU A 122 -33.56 8.32 29.54
C LEU A 122 -32.85 7.12 28.87
N ALA A 123 -31.77 7.38 28.14
CA ALA A 123 -30.94 6.35 27.54
C ALA A 123 -30.38 5.36 28.58
N GLU A 124 -29.90 5.87 29.73
CA GLU A 124 -29.42 5.02 30.84
C GLU A 124 -30.54 4.11 31.41
N ILE A 125 -31.74 4.65 31.59
CA ILE A 125 -32.90 3.88 32.08
C ILE A 125 -33.26 2.77 31.08
N ILE A 126 -33.35 3.10 29.80
CA ILE A 126 -33.64 2.13 28.74
C ILE A 126 -32.56 1.06 28.67
N PHE A 127 -31.28 1.44 28.75
CA PHE A 127 -30.15 0.51 28.62
C PHE A 127 -30.06 -0.50 29.77
N LYS A 128 -30.55 -0.14 30.97
CA LYS A 128 -30.69 -1.07 32.11
C LYS A 128 -31.68 -2.20 31.82
N GLN A 129 -32.74 -1.91 31.07
CA GLN A 129 -33.81 -2.85 30.68
C GLN A 129 -34.62 -3.42 31.85
N ASP A 130 -34.77 -2.64 32.93
CA ASP A 130 -35.60 -3.01 34.08
C ASP A 130 -37.09 -3.06 33.69
N ASN A 131 -37.89 -3.94 34.32
CA ASN A 131 -39.29 -4.15 33.94
C ASN A 131 -40.20 -2.97 34.36
N LYS A 132 -40.11 -1.84 33.64
CA LYS A 132 -40.91 -0.62 33.80
C LYS A 132 -41.72 -0.35 32.52
N GLN A 133 -42.85 0.34 32.67
CA GLN A 133 -43.64 0.79 31.51
C GLN A 133 -42.89 1.90 30.76
N LEU A 134 -42.91 1.82 29.43
CA LEU A 134 -42.11 2.68 28.55
C LEU A 134 -42.61 4.13 28.58
N GLU A 135 -43.93 4.30 28.60
CA GLU A 135 -44.58 5.61 28.60
C GLU A 135 -44.26 6.40 29.87
N ASP A 136 -44.28 5.72 31.03
CA ASP A 136 -44.01 6.32 32.33
C ASP A 136 -42.57 6.85 32.45
N ILE A 137 -41.62 6.19 31.80
CA ILE A 137 -40.22 6.64 31.82
C ILE A 137 -39.93 7.74 30.80
N VAL A 138 -40.68 7.80 29.70
CA VAL A 138 -40.45 8.80 28.63
C VAL A 138 -41.13 10.13 28.94
N PHE A 139 -42.32 10.10 29.54
CA PHE A 139 -43.13 11.30 29.80
C PHE A 139 -42.37 12.46 30.49
N PRO A 140 -41.49 12.23 31.49
CA PRO A 140 -40.71 13.30 32.13
C PRO A 140 -39.73 14.04 31.21
N TYR A 141 -39.40 13.49 30.05
CA TYR A 141 -38.41 14.04 29.12
C TYR A 141 -39.04 14.81 27.96
N LEU A 142 -40.38 14.88 27.88
CA LEU A 142 -41.08 15.63 26.84
C LEU A 142 -41.04 17.14 27.13
N ASN A 143 -40.72 17.93 26.10
CA ASN A 143 -40.62 19.39 26.15
C ASN A 143 -40.72 19.98 24.74
N ASP A 144 -40.56 21.31 24.60
CA ASP A 144 -40.66 21.98 23.30
C ASP A 144 -39.66 21.47 22.24
N GLU A 145 -38.48 20.98 22.66
CA GLU A 145 -37.46 20.40 21.79
C GLU A 145 -37.61 18.87 21.58
N VAL A 146 -38.42 18.22 22.41
CA VAL A 146 -38.73 16.78 22.40
C VAL A 146 -40.26 16.62 22.50
N PRO A 147 -40.99 16.85 21.39
CA PRO A 147 -42.44 17.06 21.43
C PRO A 147 -43.26 15.78 21.63
N ASP A 148 -42.68 14.61 21.36
CA ASP A 148 -43.36 13.32 21.38
C ASP A 148 -42.46 12.17 21.85
N ILE A 149 -43.11 11.05 22.20
CA ILE A 149 -42.47 9.83 22.69
C ILE A 149 -41.45 9.29 21.66
N ASP A 150 -41.79 9.33 20.37
CA ASP A 150 -40.93 8.81 19.31
C ASP A 150 -39.61 9.59 19.21
N THR A 151 -39.67 10.91 19.36
CA THR A 151 -38.49 11.79 19.37
C THR A 151 -37.60 11.51 20.58
N ALA A 152 -38.21 11.31 21.75
CA ALA A 152 -37.48 10.97 22.98
C ALA A 152 -36.79 9.60 22.86
N LEU A 153 -37.52 8.58 22.40
CA LEU A 153 -36.98 7.23 22.17
C LEU A 153 -35.88 7.24 21.11
N GLN A 154 -36.08 7.95 20.00
CA GLN A 154 -35.05 8.05 18.96
C GLN A 154 -33.78 8.72 19.47
N GLY A 155 -33.89 9.80 20.25
CA GLY A 155 -32.75 10.43 20.87
C GLY A 155 -32.02 9.51 21.86
N ALA A 156 -32.76 8.77 22.68
CA ALA A 156 -32.19 7.77 23.58
C ALA A 156 -31.48 6.63 22.80
N ARG A 157 -32.09 6.12 21.72
CA ARG A 157 -31.47 5.13 20.83
C ARG A 157 -30.19 5.65 20.19
N ASP A 158 -30.15 6.91 19.76
CA ASP A 158 -28.95 7.51 19.17
C ASP A 158 -27.78 7.55 20.17
N ILE A 159 -28.06 7.81 21.46
CA ILE A 159 -27.06 7.75 22.55
C ILE A 159 -26.61 6.31 22.79
N ILE A 160 -27.55 5.37 22.95
CA ILE A 160 -27.25 3.94 23.15
C ILE A 160 -26.44 3.39 21.97
N ALA A 161 -26.78 3.79 20.74
CA ALA A 161 -26.06 3.36 19.55
C ALA A 161 -24.60 3.83 19.57
N GLU A 162 -24.33 5.04 20.07
CA GLU A 162 -22.97 5.53 20.26
C GLU A 162 -22.23 4.70 21.32
N TRP A 163 -22.84 4.43 22.49
CA TRP A 163 -22.23 3.60 23.53
C TRP A 163 -21.88 2.19 23.04
N ILE A 164 -22.80 1.54 22.31
CA ILE A 164 -22.56 0.20 21.73
C ILE A 164 -21.41 0.25 20.72
N SER A 165 -21.29 1.34 19.95
CA SER A 165 -20.23 1.48 18.94
C SER A 165 -18.84 1.71 19.51
N GLU A 166 -18.79 2.21 20.75
CA GLU A 166 -17.59 2.52 21.52
C GLU A 166 -17.23 1.40 22.51
N ASP A 167 -18.10 0.38 22.67
CA ASP A 167 -17.83 -0.75 23.54
C ASP A 167 -16.75 -1.68 22.97
N LEU A 168 -15.68 -1.88 23.75
CA LEU A 168 -14.52 -2.67 23.34
C LEU A 168 -14.87 -4.12 23.01
N LYS A 169 -15.83 -4.73 23.72
CA LYS A 169 -16.23 -6.13 23.47
C LYS A 169 -17.00 -6.23 22.15
N ALA A 170 -17.93 -5.31 21.90
CA ALA A 170 -18.66 -5.23 20.63
C ALA A 170 -17.71 -5.06 19.44
N ARG A 171 -16.77 -4.12 19.54
CA ARG A 171 -15.77 -3.87 18.49
C ARG A 171 -14.93 -5.12 18.22
N ASN A 172 -14.43 -5.78 19.26
CA ASN A 172 -13.65 -7.01 19.10
C ASN A 172 -14.43 -8.17 18.47
N VAL A 173 -15.70 -8.36 18.87
CA VAL A 173 -16.57 -9.38 18.26
C VAL A 173 -16.79 -9.12 16.77
N ILE A 174 -17.04 -7.87 16.38
CA ILE A 174 -17.23 -7.51 14.98
C ILE A 174 -15.90 -7.60 14.21
N ARG A 175 -14.78 -7.16 14.80
CA ARG A 175 -13.44 -7.25 14.20
C ARG A 175 -13.07 -8.70 13.86
N GLN A 176 -13.26 -9.63 14.79
CA GLN A 176 -13.04 -11.06 14.55
C GLN A 176 -13.94 -11.61 13.43
N LEU A 177 -15.20 -11.17 13.38
CA LEU A 177 -16.12 -11.58 12.32
C LEU A 177 -15.66 -11.08 10.95
N PHE A 178 -15.19 -9.83 10.86
CA PHE A 178 -14.63 -9.30 9.61
C PHE A 178 -13.35 -10.04 9.19
N GLU A 179 -12.45 -10.33 10.12
CA GLU A 179 -11.19 -11.03 9.84
C GLU A 179 -11.41 -12.43 9.25
N HIS A 180 -12.44 -13.14 9.72
CA HIS A 180 -12.69 -14.53 9.30
C HIS A 180 -13.68 -14.68 8.15
N ASP A 181 -14.75 -13.88 8.16
CA ASP A 181 -15.94 -14.12 7.35
C ASP A 181 -16.27 -12.98 6.37
N ALA A 182 -15.51 -11.87 6.38
CA ALA A 182 -15.78 -10.78 5.44
C ALA A 182 -15.59 -11.21 3.97
N VAL A 183 -16.49 -10.72 3.14
CA VAL A 183 -16.46 -10.85 1.69
C VAL A 183 -16.15 -9.49 1.09
N ILE A 184 -15.11 -9.42 0.25
CA ILE A 184 -14.90 -8.26 -0.60
C ILE A 184 -15.81 -8.38 -1.82
N SER A 185 -16.58 -7.33 -2.05
CA SER A 185 -17.55 -7.24 -3.13
C SER A 185 -17.26 -6.01 -3.97
N SER A 186 -17.35 -6.11 -5.29
CA SER A 186 -17.27 -4.93 -6.17
C SER A 186 -18.39 -4.90 -7.20
N ARG A 187 -18.81 -3.68 -7.52
CA ARG A 187 -19.82 -3.37 -8.52
C ARG A 187 -19.39 -2.19 -9.40
N VAL A 188 -19.63 -2.26 -10.71
CA VAL A 188 -19.35 -1.14 -11.60
C VAL A 188 -20.28 0.05 -11.30
N VAL A 189 -19.71 1.26 -11.35
CA VAL A 189 -20.49 2.49 -11.37
C VAL A 189 -21.17 2.58 -12.75
N LYS A 190 -22.47 2.28 -12.82
CA LYS A 190 -23.25 2.18 -14.07
C LYS A 190 -22.99 3.33 -15.07
N SER A 191 -22.81 4.56 -14.60
CA SER A 191 -22.57 5.72 -15.45
C SER A 191 -21.18 5.75 -16.12
N LYS A 192 -20.26 4.85 -15.75
CA LYS A 192 -18.87 4.82 -16.24
C LYS A 192 -18.47 3.46 -16.85
N GLU A 193 -19.44 2.61 -17.17
CA GLU A 193 -19.19 1.24 -17.60
C GLU A 193 -18.28 1.14 -18.84
N ALA A 194 -18.52 1.99 -19.85
CA ALA A 194 -17.72 2.04 -21.07
C ALA A 194 -16.26 2.47 -20.84
N GLU A 195 -16.01 3.34 -19.86
CA GLU A 195 -14.66 3.77 -19.48
C GLU A 195 -13.96 2.75 -18.55
N ALA A 196 -14.76 1.94 -17.86
CA ALA A 196 -14.30 0.99 -16.86
C ALA A 196 -13.91 -0.39 -17.45
N ILE A 197 -13.88 -0.57 -18.77
CA ILE A 197 -13.64 -1.87 -19.44
C ILE A 197 -12.38 -2.60 -18.93
N LYS A 198 -11.33 -1.86 -18.52
CA LYS A 198 -10.12 -2.46 -17.92
C LYS A 198 -10.36 -3.17 -16.57
N TYR A 199 -11.51 -2.98 -15.94
CA TYR A 199 -11.95 -3.62 -14.70
C TYR A 199 -13.13 -4.58 -14.91
N LEU A 200 -13.36 -5.06 -16.14
CA LEU A 200 -14.49 -5.92 -16.49
C LEU A 200 -14.64 -7.13 -15.54
N ASP A 201 -13.53 -7.77 -15.20
CA ASP A 201 -13.46 -8.91 -14.27
C ASP A 201 -13.99 -8.58 -12.86
N TYR A 202 -14.13 -7.29 -12.53
CA TYR A 202 -14.53 -6.77 -11.23
C TYR A 202 -15.89 -6.04 -11.25
N PHE A 203 -16.63 -6.10 -12.36
CA PHE A 203 -17.95 -5.44 -12.46
C PHE A 203 -19.00 -6.08 -11.56
N GLU A 204 -18.94 -7.40 -11.36
CA GLU A 204 -19.77 -8.14 -10.42
C GLU A 204 -18.92 -9.19 -9.70
N TYR A 205 -18.11 -8.74 -8.75
CA TYR A 205 -17.17 -9.58 -8.04
C TYR A 205 -17.59 -9.79 -6.58
N ASN A 206 -17.38 -11.00 -6.07
CA ASN A 206 -17.50 -11.34 -4.65
C ASN A 206 -16.49 -12.45 -4.31
N GLU A 207 -15.70 -12.27 -3.26
CA GLU A 207 -14.78 -13.30 -2.77
C GLU A 207 -14.53 -13.15 -1.26
N PRO A 208 -14.35 -14.25 -0.50
CA PRO A 208 -13.86 -14.15 0.87
C PRO A 208 -12.55 -13.36 0.94
N LEU A 209 -12.50 -12.30 1.76
CA LEU A 209 -11.37 -11.38 1.83
C LEU A 209 -10.04 -12.10 2.11
N ARG A 210 -10.05 -13.07 3.03
CA ARG A 210 -8.88 -13.91 3.37
C ARG A 210 -8.31 -14.73 2.22
N LYS A 211 -9.10 -14.97 1.15
CA LYS A 211 -8.68 -15.71 -0.05
C LYS A 211 -8.34 -14.76 -1.21
N CYS A 212 -8.61 -13.46 -1.06
CA CYS A 212 -8.34 -12.47 -2.08
C CYS A 212 -6.82 -12.31 -2.25
N ARG A 213 -6.36 -12.50 -3.49
CA ARG A 213 -4.94 -12.38 -3.83
C ARG A 213 -4.58 -10.89 -3.93
N SER A 214 -3.36 -10.54 -3.53
CA SER A 214 -2.89 -9.15 -3.46
C SER A 214 -3.07 -8.37 -4.76
N HIS A 215 -2.75 -8.94 -5.92
CA HIS A 215 -2.95 -8.26 -7.21
C HIS A 215 -4.44 -7.97 -7.52
N ARG A 216 -5.37 -8.86 -7.14
CA ARG A 216 -6.82 -8.64 -7.33
C ARG A 216 -7.32 -7.56 -6.39
N LEU A 217 -6.92 -7.62 -5.12
CA LEU A 217 -7.27 -6.58 -4.13
C LEU A 217 -6.81 -5.20 -4.62
N LEU A 218 -5.55 -5.09 -5.06
CA LEU A 218 -4.99 -3.83 -5.56
C LEU A 218 -5.70 -3.35 -6.83
N ALA A 219 -6.05 -4.23 -7.76
CA ALA A 219 -6.81 -3.87 -8.96
C ALA A 219 -8.22 -3.35 -8.62
N ILE A 220 -8.94 -4.02 -7.72
CA ILE A 220 -10.27 -3.61 -7.23
C ILE A 220 -10.18 -2.23 -6.56
N ARG A 221 -9.22 -2.05 -5.64
CA ARG A 221 -9.00 -0.78 -4.94
C ARG A 221 -8.56 0.35 -5.86
N ARG A 222 -7.83 0.03 -6.94
CA ARG A 222 -7.49 1.00 -7.98
C ARG A 222 -8.76 1.44 -8.73
N GLY A 223 -9.62 0.50 -9.13
CA GLY A 223 -10.89 0.81 -9.77
C GLY A 223 -11.82 1.64 -8.88
N GLU A 224 -11.81 1.40 -7.57
CA GLU A 224 -12.51 2.23 -6.58
C GLU A 224 -11.94 3.65 -6.51
N LYS A 225 -10.61 3.78 -6.37
CA LYS A 225 -9.93 5.10 -6.27
C LYS A 225 -10.12 5.94 -7.53
N GLU A 226 -10.14 5.32 -8.70
CA GLU A 226 -10.42 5.98 -9.98
C GLU A 226 -11.94 6.25 -10.18
N GLY A 227 -12.78 5.75 -9.25
CA GLY A 227 -14.22 5.99 -9.23
C GLY A 227 -15.00 5.19 -10.26
N PHE A 228 -14.46 4.06 -10.73
CA PHE A 228 -15.10 3.13 -11.68
C PHE A 228 -15.84 1.99 -10.97
N LEU A 229 -15.36 1.59 -9.78
CA LEU A 229 -15.97 0.55 -8.96
C LEU A 229 -16.49 1.12 -7.65
N LYS A 230 -17.58 0.54 -7.14
CA LYS A 230 -17.97 0.60 -5.74
C LYS A 230 -17.51 -0.68 -5.07
N VAL A 231 -16.84 -0.56 -3.94
CA VAL A 231 -16.28 -1.70 -3.21
C VAL A 231 -16.84 -1.70 -1.79
N SER A 232 -17.16 -2.89 -1.29
CA SER A 232 -17.53 -3.10 0.11
C SER A 232 -16.82 -4.33 0.65
N ILE A 233 -16.44 -4.30 1.91
CA ILE A 233 -15.96 -5.43 2.69
C ILE A 233 -16.93 -5.57 3.86
N ALA A 234 -17.68 -6.66 3.90
CA ALA A 234 -18.57 -6.92 5.02
C ALA A 234 -18.75 -8.42 5.25
N PRO A 235 -18.92 -8.85 6.51
CA PRO A 235 -19.46 -10.16 6.82
C PRO A 235 -20.99 -10.17 6.62
N ASP A 236 -21.62 -11.29 6.93
CA ASP A 236 -23.07 -11.36 6.99
C ASP A 236 -23.63 -10.53 8.16
N ASN A 237 -24.58 -9.63 7.85
CA ASN A 237 -25.17 -8.71 8.82
C ASN A 237 -26.00 -9.44 9.89
N GLU A 238 -26.72 -10.50 9.53
CA GLU A 238 -27.55 -11.25 10.48
C GLU A 238 -26.67 -12.00 11.47
N ILE A 239 -25.58 -12.59 11.01
CA ILE A 239 -24.58 -13.22 11.89
C ILE A 239 -23.98 -12.19 12.84
N ALA A 240 -23.64 -11.00 12.36
CA ALA A 240 -23.09 -9.93 13.20
C ALA A 240 -24.06 -9.52 14.32
N LEU A 241 -25.34 -9.31 13.98
CA LEU A 241 -26.37 -8.97 14.96
C LEU A 241 -26.59 -10.12 15.95
N GLN A 242 -26.61 -11.38 15.51
CA GLN A 242 -26.71 -12.55 16.40
C GLN A 242 -25.56 -12.62 17.42
N ARG A 243 -24.36 -12.13 17.09
CA ARG A 243 -23.22 -12.07 18.01
C ARG A 243 -23.29 -10.89 18.97
N LEU A 244 -23.86 -9.76 18.55
CA LEU A 244 -23.99 -8.55 19.36
C LEU A 244 -25.18 -8.59 20.32
N ILE A 245 -26.32 -9.17 19.92
CA ILE A 245 -27.55 -9.20 20.72
C ILE A 245 -27.30 -9.73 22.15
N PRO A 246 -26.59 -10.86 22.37
CA PRO A 246 -26.36 -11.38 23.72
C PRO A 246 -25.51 -10.47 24.63
N LEU A 247 -24.78 -9.51 24.07
CA LEU A 247 -23.95 -8.58 24.85
C LEU A 247 -24.78 -7.45 25.48
N PHE A 248 -25.88 -7.06 24.83
CA PHE A 248 -26.61 -5.85 25.18
C PHE A 248 -28.09 -6.09 25.48
N VAL A 249 -28.75 -7.03 24.80
CA VAL A 249 -30.19 -7.30 24.98
C VAL A 249 -30.38 -8.35 26.07
N LYS A 250 -30.98 -7.95 27.20
CA LYS A 250 -31.04 -8.75 28.44
C LYS A 250 -32.36 -9.46 28.65
N GLY A 251 -33.40 -9.11 27.89
CA GLY A 251 -34.76 -9.57 28.16
C GLY A 251 -35.68 -9.54 26.95
N ARG A 252 -36.98 -9.71 27.23
CA ARG A 252 -38.08 -9.67 26.26
C ARG A 252 -39.15 -8.70 26.79
N ASN A 253 -38.81 -7.42 26.84
CA ASN A 253 -39.71 -6.33 27.23
C ASN A 253 -39.51 -5.14 26.28
N SER A 254 -40.37 -4.13 26.38
CA SER A 254 -40.33 -2.95 25.50
C SER A 254 -38.97 -2.24 25.54
N LEU A 255 -38.32 -2.13 26.70
CA LEU A 255 -36.98 -1.53 26.80
C LEU A 255 -35.90 -2.36 26.11
N SER A 256 -35.98 -3.70 26.19
CA SER A 256 -35.09 -4.60 25.46
C SER A 256 -35.26 -4.46 23.95
N ASP A 257 -36.48 -4.21 23.47
CA ASP A 257 -36.73 -3.92 22.05
C ASP A 257 -36.10 -2.59 21.63
N GLU A 258 -36.20 -1.55 22.46
CA GLU A 258 -35.53 -0.26 22.24
C GLU A 258 -34.00 -0.38 22.16
N VAL A 259 -33.39 -1.16 23.07
CA VAL A 259 -31.95 -1.47 23.02
C VAL A 259 -31.60 -2.26 21.76
N LYS A 260 -32.45 -3.19 21.34
CA LYS A 260 -32.24 -3.95 20.11
C LYS A 260 -32.29 -3.05 18.87
N TYR A 261 -33.23 -2.11 18.78
CA TYR A 261 -33.28 -1.14 17.69
C TYR A 261 -32.04 -0.24 17.67
N ALA A 262 -31.59 0.23 18.85
CA ALA A 262 -30.36 0.99 18.96
C ALA A 262 -29.12 0.19 18.54
N LEU A 263 -29.06 -1.10 18.88
CA LEU A 263 -27.98 -2.00 18.49
C LEU A 263 -27.93 -2.23 16.97
N GLU A 264 -29.09 -2.44 16.34
CA GLU A 264 -29.17 -2.62 14.88
C GLU A 264 -28.71 -1.36 14.13
N ASP A 265 -29.13 -0.17 14.59
CA ASP A 265 -28.66 1.10 14.05
C ASP A 265 -27.17 1.32 14.32
N SER A 266 -26.69 1.04 15.54
CA SER A 266 -25.28 1.11 15.92
C SER A 266 -24.41 0.26 15.00
N TYR A 267 -24.80 -1.00 14.78
CA TYR A 267 -24.09 -1.91 13.90
C TYR A 267 -23.99 -1.34 12.49
N LYS A 268 -25.14 -0.99 11.90
CA LYS A 268 -25.24 -0.57 10.49
C LYS A 268 -24.55 0.77 10.23
N ARG A 269 -24.69 1.74 11.13
CA ARG A 269 -24.29 3.13 10.92
C ARG A 269 -22.90 3.44 11.47
N LEU A 270 -22.48 2.77 12.54
CA LEU A 270 -21.29 3.15 13.31
C LEU A 270 -20.24 2.03 13.33
N LEU A 271 -20.56 0.85 13.87
CA LEU A 271 -19.59 -0.25 14.02
C LEU A 271 -19.13 -0.80 12.67
N ALA A 272 -20.05 -1.29 11.83
CA ALA A 272 -19.68 -1.96 10.60
C ALA A 272 -18.86 -1.05 9.67
N PRO A 273 -19.24 0.22 9.41
CA PRO A 273 -18.41 1.11 8.61
C PRO A 273 -17.04 1.42 9.24
N SER A 274 -16.96 1.55 10.58
CA SER A 274 -15.69 1.80 11.25
C SER A 274 -14.75 0.60 11.11
N ILE A 275 -15.23 -0.61 11.40
CA ILE A 275 -14.43 -1.83 11.31
C ILE A 275 -14.12 -2.19 9.85
N GLU A 276 -15.03 -1.93 8.92
CA GLU A 276 -14.77 -2.07 7.48
C GLU A 276 -13.58 -1.22 7.04
N ASN A 277 -13.49 0.04 7.50
CA ASN A 277 -12.38 0.92 7.18
C ASN A 277 -11.05 0.40 7.75
N GLU A 278 -11.04 -0.10 9.00
CA GLU A 278 -9.87 -0.73 9.62
C GLU A 278 -9.38 -1.93 8.77
N VAL A 279 -10.29 -2.83 8.43
CA VAL A 279 -10.01 -4.05 7.67
C VAL A 279 -9.62 -3.74 6.22
N ALA A 280 -10.23 -2.72 5.62
CA ALA A 280 -9.87 -2.23 4.29
C ALA A 280 -8.44 -1.68 4.26
N ALA A 281 -8.03 -0.90 5.27
CA ALA A 281 -6.68 -0.39 5.40
C ALA A 281 -5.67 -1.52 5.64
N ALA A 282 -5.98 -2.44 6.56
CA ALA A 282 -5.10 -3.57 6.88
C ALA A 282 -4.88 -4.49 5.67
N SER A 283 -5.96 -4.91 4.99
CA SER A 283 -5.87 -5.76 3.80
C SER A 283 -5.10 -5.08 2.66
N ARG A 284 -5.28 -3.76 2.47
CA ARG A 284 -4.51 -2.98 1.52
C ARG A 284 -3.02 -3.02 1.84
N THR A 285 -2.64 -2.71 3.09
CA THR A 285 -1.23 -2.71 3.51
C THR A 285 -0.57 -4.07 3.27
N ILE A 286 -1.26 -5.17 3.61
CA ILE A 286 -0.76 -6.53 3.36
C ILE A 286 -0.52 -6.76 1.85
N ALA A 287 -1.47 -6.36 1.01
CA ALA A 287 -1.36 -6.54 -0.43
C ALA A 287 -0.25 -5.68 -1.06
N GLU A 288 -0.10 -4.44 -0.60
CA GLU A 288 0.99 -3.55 -1.02
C GLU A 288 2.35 -4.11 -0.61
N MET A 289 2.48 -4.65 0.62
CA MET A 289 3.72 -5.28 1.06
C MET A 289 4.10 -6.50 0.21
N GLU A 290 3.14 -7.33 -0.18
CA GLU A 290 3.41 -8.46 -1.08
C GLU A 290 3.86 -7.99 -2.47
N ALA A 291 3.19 -6.98 -3.04
CA ALA A 291 3.59 -6.41 -4.32
C ALA A 291 4.99 -5.77 -4.26
N ILE A 292 5.28 -5.01 -3.21
CA ILE A 292 6.59 -4.39 -2.98
C ILE A 292 7.68 -5.46 -2.86
N LYS A 293 7.42 -6.59 -2.21
CA LYS A 293 8.38 -7.71 -2.16
C LYS A 293 8.72 -8.22 -3.55
N VAL A 294 7.72 -8.41 -4.41
CA VAL A 294 7.94 -8.81 -5.82
C VAL A 294 8.76 -7.75 -6.57
N PHE A 295 8.42 -6.47 -6.41
CA PHE A 295 9.14 -5.36 -7.03
C PHE A 295 10.59 -5.31 -6.57
N ALA A 296 10.85 -5.49 -5.27
CA ALA A 296 12.19 -5.53 -4.71
C ALA A 296 13.00 -6.71 -5.25
N THR A 297 12.40 -7.90 -5.39
CA THR A 297 13.05 -9.06 -6.02
C THR A 297 13.42 -8.79 -7.47
N ASN A 298 12.49 -8.23 -8.25
CA ASN A 298 12.72 -7.90 -9.67
C ASN A 298 13.81 -6.83 -9.82
N LEU A 299 13.77 -5.78 -9.00
CA LEU A 299 14.81 -4.75 -8.98
C LEU A 299 16.18 -5.34 -8.61
N ARG A 300 16.25 -6.22 -7.60
CA ARG A 300 17.49 -6.90 -7.22
C ARG A 300 18.07 -7.72 -8.38
N GLN A 301 17.23 -8.44 -9.12
CA GLN A 301 17.68 -9.22 -10.29
C GLN A 301 18.24 -8.31 -11.40
N LEU A 302 17.60 -7.16 -11.65
CA LEU A 302 18.09 -6.19 -12.63
C LEU A 302 19.44 -5.57 -12.21
N LEU A 303 19.55 -5.16 -10.94
CA LEU A 303 20.77 -4.52 -10.42
C LEU A 303 21.96 -5.49 -10.34
N LEU A 304 21.70 -6.78 -10.11
CA LEU A 304 22.73 -7.81 -10.00
C LEU A 304 22.91 -8.64 -11.28
N ALA A 305 22.33 -8.19 -12.40
CA ALA A 305 22.54 -8.83 -13.68
C ALA A 305 24.05 -8.81 -14.05
N PRO A 306 24.62 -9.92 -14.56
CA PRO A 306 26.04 -9.97 -14.86
C PRO A 306 26.46 -8.89 -15.86
N PRO A 307 27.47 -8.06 -15.55
CA PRO A 307 27.97 -7.07 -16.49
C PRO A 307 28.72 -7.76 -17.64
N LEU A 308 28.51 -7.29 -18.88
CA LEU A 308 29.32 -7.72 -20.02
C LEU A 308 30.77 -7.22 -19.90
N GLY A 309 30.98 -6.12 -19.18
CA GLY A 309 32.29 -5.49 -18.98
C GLY A 309 32.69 -4.55 -20.11
N GLN A 310 34.01 -4.33 -20.23
CA GLN A 310 34.60 -3.30 -21.10
C GLN A 310 34.64 -3.78 -22.56
N LYS A 311 33.50 -3.68 -23.24
CA LYS A 311 33.32 -4.02 -24.66
C LYS A 311 32.84 -2.82 -25.45
N ARG A 312 33.25 -2.72 -26.73
CA ARG A 312 32.71 -1.71 -27.65
C ARG A 312 31.31 -2.10 -28.07
N VAL A 313 30.31 -1.33 -27.63
CA VAL A 313 28.89 -1.66 -27.80
C VAL A 313 28.24 -0.74 -28.84
N MET A 314 27.50 -1.30 -29.78
CA MET A 314 26.49 -0.56 -30.54
C MET A 314 25.13 -0.78 -29.87
N ALA A 315 24.48 0.29 -29.43
CA ALA A 315 23.16 0.20 -28.83
C ALA A 315 22.09 0.75 -29.76
N ILE A 316 20.97 0.05 -29.83
CA ILE A 316 19.86 0.36 -30.71
C ILE A 316 18.60 0.50 -29.85
N ASP A 317 18.04 1.70 -29.82
CA ASP A 317 16.71 2.00 -29.28
C ASP A 317 15.67 1.86 -30.41
N PRO A 318 14.88 0.76 -30.43
CA PRO A 318 13.97 0.46 -31.52
C PRO A 318 12.83 1.48 -31.70
N GLY A 319 12.30 1.56 -32.91
CA GLY A 319 11.11 2.38 -33.17
C GLY A 319 10.56 2.17 -34.57
N PHE A 320 9.24 2.34 -34.72
CA PHE A 320 8.55 2.34 -36.01
C PHE A 320 8.63 3.72 -36.66
N ARG A 321 7.69 4.61 -36.31
CA ARG A 321 7.53 5.94 -36.93
C ARG A 321 8.72 6.87 -36.71
N THR A 322 9.36 6.82 -35.54
CA THR A 322 10.50 7.67 -35.17
C THR A 322 11.85 7.07 -35.58
N GLY A 323 11.85 5.86 -36.16
CA GLY A 323 13.07 5.13 -36.50
C GLY A 323 13.76 4.50 -35.29
N CYS A 324 14.78 3.69 -35.58
CA CYS A 324 15.67 3.12 -34.57
C CYS A 324 16.85 4.05 -34.37
N LYS A 325 17.11 4.43 -33.11
CA LYS A 325 18.23 5.30 -32.75
C LYS A 325 19.42 4.42 -32.44
N VAL A 326 20.52 4.63 -33.16
CA VAL A 326 21.74 3.84 -33.08
C VAL A 326 22.82 4.69 -32.44
N VAL A 327 23.49 4.16 -31.43
CA VAL A 327 24.68 4.78 -30.83
C VAL A 327 25.84 3.80 -30.80
N CYS A 328 27.05 4.31 -30.96
CA CYS A 328 28.28 3.53 -30.81
C CYS A 328 29.02 4.02 -29.56
N LEU A 329 29.33 3.09 -28.66
CA LEU A 329 30.05 3.34 -27.42
C LEU A 329 31.44 2.70 -27.47
N ASP A 330 32.42 3.34 -26.85
CA ASP A 330 33.72 2.70 -26.61
C ASP A 330 33.65 1.68 -25.46
N ALA A 331 34.80 1.07 -25.14
CA ALA A 331 34.90 0.08 -24.08
C ALA A 331 34.70 0.65 -22.67
N GLN A 332 34.69 1.98 -22.52
CA GLN A 332 34.45 2.72 -21.28
C GLN A 332 33.02 3.29 -21.22
N GLY A 333 32.22 3.11 -22.27
CA GLY A 333 30.85 3.61 -22.36
C GLY A 333 30.74 5.08 -22.78
N GLN A 334 31.79 5.68 -23.34
CA GLN A 334 31.72 7.01 -23.93
C GLN A 334 31.02 6.95 -25.29
N LEU A 335 30.16 7.94 -25.56
CA LEU A 335 29.47 8.06 -26.84
C LEU A 335 30.46 8.49 -27.93
N LEU A 336 30.65 7.63 -28.94
CA LEU A 336 31.50 7.90 -30.11
C LEU A 336 30.70 8.41 -31.30
N HIS A 337 29.47 7.95 -31.45
CA HIS A 337 28.62 8.28 -32.60
C HIS A 337 27.15 8.02 -32.29
N ASN A 338 26.27 8.78 -32.94
CA ASN A 338 24.84 8.52 -32.97
C ASN A 338 24.27 8.77 -34.37
N GLU A 339 23.29 7.96 -34.77
CA GLU A 339 22.53 8.16 -36.00
C GLU A 339 21.12 7.56 -35.85
N THR A 340 20.21 7.93 -36.74
CA THR A 340 18.89 7.30 -36.84
C THR A 340 18.76 6.52 -38.15
N ILE A 341 18.23 5.30 -38.05
CA ILE A 341 17.91 4.44 -39.19
C ILE A 341 16.43 4.11 -39.20
N TYR A 342 15.89 3.76 -40.37
CA TYR A 342 14.46 3.48 -40.55
C TYR A 342 14.19 2.11 -41.18
N PRO A 343 14.58 1.00 -40.52
CA PRO A 343 14.41 -0.34 -41.07
C PRO A 343 12.94 -0.78 -41.13
N HIS A 344 12.06 -0.16 -40.35
CA HIS A 344 10.67 -0.58 -40.15
C HIS A 344 9.65 0.37 -40.81
N PRO A 345 8.38 -0.05 -40.98
CA PRO A 345 7.32 0.84 -41.40
C PRO A 345 7.19 2.09 -40.51
N PRO A 346 6.82 3.25 -41.06
CA PRO A 346 6.28 3.44 -42.42
C PRO A 346 7.35 3.56 -43.53
N GLN A 347 8.61 3.85 -43.20
CA GLN A 347 9.63 4.17 -44.20
C GLN A 347 10.30 2.92 -44.80
N LYS A 348 10.59 1.92 -43.95
CA LYS A 348 11.09 0.59 -44.35
C LYS A 348 12.31 0.62 -45.29
N ASP A 349 13.27 1.51 -45.01
CA ASP A 349 14.53 1.62 -45.77
C ASP A 349 15.57 0.60 -45.31
N LEU A 350 15.29 -0.67 -45.60
CA LEU A 350 16.12 -1.79 -45.18
C LEU A 350 17.53 -1.73 -45.77
N LYS A 351 17.67 -1.38 -47.06
CA LYS A 351 18.98 -1.39 -47.73
C LYS A 351 19.92 -0.33 -47.15
N GLN A 352 19.41 0.87 -46.89
CA GLN A 352 20.22 1.91 -46.27
C GLN A 352 20.56 1.56 -44.82
N ALA A 353 19.61 1.02 -44.06
CA ALA A 353 19.83 0.61 -42.68
C ALA A 353 20.92 -0.47 -42.56
N VAL A 354 20.92 -1.50 -43.42
CA VAL A 354 21.97 -2.54 -43.44
C VAL A 354 23.34 -1.93 -43.68
N ARG A 355 23.48 -1.11 -44.73
CA ARG A 355 24.76 -0.47 -45.07
C ARG A 355 25.31 0.39 -43.93
N LYS A 356 24.43 1.15 -43.26
CA LYS A 356 24.82 1.99 -42.11
C LYS A 356 25.31 1.12 -40.96
N ILE A 357 24.56 0.09 -40.58
CA ILE A 357 24.94 -0.82 -39.48
C ILE A 357 26.28 -1.51 -39.77
N GLU A 358 26.48 -2.05 -40.98
CA GLU A 358 27.77 -2.66 -41.38
C GLU A 358 28.92 -1.65 -41.30
N THR A 359 28.72 -0.44 -41.84
CA THR A 359 29.72 0.63 -41.83
C THR A 359 30.11 1.03 -40.40
N LEU A 360 29.13 1.20 -39.52
CA LEU A 360 29.34 1.60 -38.13
C LEU A 360 30.02 0.48 -37.31
N VAL A 361 29.62 -0.78 -37.51
CA VAL A 361 30.26 -1.93 -36.84
C VAL A 361 31.74 -2.01 -37.20
N GLU A 362 32.09 -1.81 -38.48
CA GLU A 362 33.49 -1.80 -38.93
C GLU A 362 34.25 -0.56 -38.42
N ALA A 363 33.69 0.64 -38.58
CA ALA A 363 34.35 1.90 -38.23
C ALA A 363 34.66 2.01 -36.72
N TYR A 364 33.70 1.61 -35.88
CA TYR A 364 33.83 1.72 -34.42
C TYR A 364 34.36 0.46 -33.75
N LYS A 365 34.66 -0.58 -34.54
CA LYS A 365 35.13 -1.89 -34.06
C LYS A 365 34.18 -2.47 -33.00
N THR A 366 32.88 -2.43 -33.30
CA THR A 366 31.84 -2.95 -32.41
C THR A 366 32.08 -4.43 -32.17
N GLU A 367 32.00 -4.84 -30.90
CA GLU A 367 32.11 -6.23 -30.48
C GLU A 367 30.73 -6.85 -30.22
N VAL A 368 29.79 -6.03 -29.74
CA VAL A 368 28.45 -6.47 -29.30
C VAL A 368 27.39 -5.44 -29.67
N ILE A 369 26.19 -5.92 -30.01
CA ILE A 369 25.00 -5.09 -30.24
C ILE A 369 24.00 -5.27 -29.09
N ALA A 370 23.59 -4.17 -28.48
CA ALA A 370 22.50 -4.09 -27.51
C ALA A 370 21.22 -3.57 -28.17
N ILE A 371 20.08 -4.21 -27.94
CA ILE A 371 18.77 -3.80 -28.48
C ILE A 371 17.80 -3.60 -27.32
N GLY A 372 17.17 -2.44 -27.24
CA GLY A 372 16.11 -2.17 -26.25
C GLY A 372 14.91 -3.11 -26.44
N ASN A 373 14.28 -3.54 -25.35
CA ASN A 373 13.15 -4.49 -25.37
C ASN A 373 11.77 -3.85 -25.60
N GLY A 374 11.72 -2.58 -26.00
CA GLY A 374 10.48 -1.84 -26.25
C GLY A 374 9.78 -2.10 -27.57
N THR A 375 9.11 -1.05 -28.04
CA THR A 375 8.33 -1.06 -29.27
C THR A 375 9.23 -1.31 -30.48
N ALA A 376 8.88 -2.28 -31.33
CA ALA A 376 9.67 -2.73 -32.48
C ALA A 376 10.96 -3.51 -32.14
N SER A 377 11.14 -3.97 -30.90
CA SER A 377 12.33 -4.73 -30.47
C SER A 377 12.50 -6.04 -31.23
N ARG A 378 11.43 -6.85 -31.36
CA ARG A 378 11.44 -8.13 -32.08
C ARG A 378 11.79 -7.95 -33.55
N GLU A 379 11.20 -6.95 -34.19
CA GLU A 379 11.47 -6.62 -35.59
C GLU A 379 12.91 -6.15 -35.78
N THR A 380 13.44 -5.36 -34.84
CA THR A 380 14.82 -4.87 -34.86
C THR A 380 15.81 -6.00 -34.64
N GLU A 381 15.55 -6.91 -33.69
CA GLU A 381 16.39 -8.09 -33.48
C GLU A 381 16.42 -8.98 -34.73
N ALA A 382 15.25 -9.27 -35.31
CA ALA A 382 15.15 -10.06 -36.53
C ALA A 382 15.83 -9.38 -37.74
N PHE A 383 15.83 -8.05 -37.79
CA PHE A 383 16.55 -7.26 -38.78
C PHE A 383 18.07 -7.39 -38.61
N ILE A 384 18.59 -7.15 -37.40
CA ILE A 384 20.03 -7.22 -37.10
C ILE A 384 20.59 -8.62 -37.33
N ARG A 385 19.85 -9.67 -36.93
CA ARG A 385 20.28 -11.07 -37.13
C ARG A 385 20.39 -11.50 -38.60
N LYS A 386 19.80 -10.75 -39.54
CA LYS A 386 19.92 -11.02 -40.99
C LYS A 386 21.16 -10.38 -41.62
N ILE A 387 21.85 -9.49 -40.90
CA ILE A 387 23.06 -8.82 -41.38
C ILE A 387 24.25 -9.75 -41.18
N HIS A 388 25.05 -9.93 -42.24
CA HIS A 388 26.24 -10.78 -42.18
C HIS A 388 27.47 -9.92 -41.89
N PHE A 389 27.90 -9.91 -40.63
CA PHE A 389 29.09 -9.17 -40.22
C PHE A 389 30.38 -9.94 -40.52
N LYS A 390 31.46 -9.21 -40.83
CA LYS A 390 32.80 -9.82 -41.03
C LYS A 390 33.34 -10.50 -39.77
N GLN A 391 32.96 -9.98 -38.60
CA GLN A 391 33.29 -10.53 -37.29
C GLN A 391 32.05 -11.12 -36.62
N ASN A 392 32.25 -12.08 -35.71
CA ASN A 392 31.14 -12.68 -34.96
C ASN A 392 30.61 -11.69 -33.91
N ILE A 393 29.53 -10.98 -34.24
CA ILE A 393 28.89 -10.00 -33.36
C ILE A 393 27.80 -10.69 -32.54
N GLN A 394 27.91 -10.60 -31.22
CA GLN A 394 26.84 -11.04 -30.32
C GLN A 394 25.75 -9.97 -30.24
N VAL A 395 24.49 -10.42 -30.15
CA VAL A 395 23.30 -9.55 -30.07
C VAL A 395 22.55 -9.88 -28.79
N PHE A 396 22.33 -8.86 -27.96
CA PHE A 396 21.61 -8.98 -26.69
C PHE A 396 20.40 -8.05 -26.68
N VAL A 397 19.31 -8.54 -26.09
CA VAL A 397 18.14 -7.74 -25.76
C VAL A 397 18.28 -7.23 -24.33
N VAL A 398 18.07 -5.94 -24.12
CA VAL A 398 18.29 -5.23 -22.85
C VAL A 398 17.01 -4.52 -22.44
N SER A 399 16.70 -4.53 -21.14
CA SER A 399 15.55 -3.78 -20.62
C SER A 399 15.75 -2.27 -20.85
N GLU A 400 14.72 -1.63 -21.39
CA GLU A 400 14.63 -0.17 -21.50
C GLU A 400 13.88 0.48 -20.33
N ASP A 401 13.50 -0.30 -19.31
CA ASP A 401 12.70 0.20 -18.19
C ASP A 401 13.43 1.33 -17.47
N GLY A 402 12.82 2.51 -17.44
CA GLY A 402 13.43 3.73 -16.90
C GLY A 402 14.42 4.45 -17.83
N ALA A 403 14.74 3.95 -19.02
CA ALA A 403 15.62 4.65 -19.97
C ALA A 403 15.01 5.98 -20.43
N SER A 404 13.69 6.02 -20.61
CA SER A 404 12.95 7.26 -20.88
C SER A 404 13.06 8.26 -19.71
N VAL A 405 12.97 7.78 -18.47
CA VAL A 405 13.11 8.60 -17.26
C VAL A 405 14.52 9.14 -17.13
N TYR A 406 15.54 8.30 -17.34
CA TYR A 406 16.94 8.73 -17.40
C TYR A 406 17.12 9.81 -18.46
N SER A 407 16.69 9.57 -19.70
CA SER A 407 16.94 10.49 -20.82
C SER A 407 16.36 11.90 -20.64
N ALA A 408 15.26 12.01 -19.89
CA ALA A 408 14.62 13.26 -19.53
C ALA A 408 15.16 13.88 -18.23
N SER A 409 15.97 13.14 -17.46
CA SER A 409 16.52 13.56 -16.17
C SER A 409 17.52 14.71 -16.29
N LYS A 410 17.77 15.37 -15.16
CA LYS A 410 18.84 16.39 -15.05
C LYS A 410 20.22 15.76 -15.27
N THR A 411 20.47 14.59 -14.68
CA THR A 411 21.72 13.83 -14.82
C THR A 411 22.07 13.57 -16.28
N ALA A 412 21.11 13.12 -17.10
CA ALA A 412 21.38 12.84 -18.51
C ALA A 412 21.60 14.12 -19.34
N ARG A 413 20.98 15.25 -18.96
CA ARG A 413 21.26 16.55 -19.59
C ARG A 413 22.64 17.07 -19.24
N GLU A 414 23.14 16.80 -18.04
CA GLU A 414 24.50 17.15 -17.63
C GLU A 414 25.54 16.25 -18.32
N GLU A 415 25.26 14.94 -18.46
CA GLU A 415 26.14 14.01 -19.18
C GLU A 415 26.18 14.30 -20.70
N PHE A 416 25.04 14.69 -21.28
CA PHE A 416 24.86 14.84 -22.73
C PHE A 416 24.05 16.10 -23.09
N PRO A 417 24.60 17.31 -22.90
CA PRO A 417 23.87 18.56 -23.09
C PRO A 417 23.42 18.78 -24.54
N ASP A 418 24.27 18.40 -25.50
CA ASP A 418 24.06 18.68 -26.94
C ASP A 418 23.25 17.60 -27.67
N PHE A 419 22.86 16.53 -26.98
CA PHE A 419 22.12 15.42 -27.58
C PHE A 419 20.64 15.42 -27.16
N ASP A 420 19.76 15.00 -28.06
CA ASP A 420 18.34 14.91 -27.76
C ASP A 420 18.02 13.71 -26.85
N VAL A 421 16.78 13.67 -26.37
CA VAL A 421 16.28 12.67 -25.43
C VAL A 421 16.41 11.23 -25.96
N THR A 422 16.23 11.00 -27.26
CA THR A 422 16.26 9.65 -27.83
C THR A 422 17.67 9.09 -27.89
N VAL A 423 18.67 9.92 -28.16
CA VAL A 423 20.09 9.54 -28.13
C VAL A 423 20.52 9.18 -26.71
N ARG A 424 20.12 9.98 -25.71
CA ARG A 424 20.41 9.70 -24.29
C ARG A 424 19.81 8.35 -23.86
N GLY A 425 18.60 8.05 -24.31
CA GLY A 425 17.95 6.74 -24.08
C GLY A 425 18.76 5.59 -24.66
N ALA A 426 19.19 5.70 -25.92
CA ALA A 426 20.01 4.68 -26.59
C ALA A 426 21.38 4.48 -25.91
N VAL A 427 22.01 5.55 -25.42
CA VAL A 427 23.24 5.45 -24.62
C VAL A 427 23.01 4.62 -23.36
N SER A 428 21.90 4.86 -22.65
CA SER A 428 21.57 4.11 -21.44
C SER A 428 21.39 2.62 -21.71
N ILE A 429 20.73 2.24 -22.83
CA ILE A 429 20.60 0.84 -23.25
C ILE A 429 21.97 0.17 -23.42
N GLY A 430 22.91 0.86 -24.07
CA GLY A 430 24.27 0.35 -24.26
C GLY A 430 25.02 0.17 -22.95
N ARG A 431 25.01 1.20 -22.09
CA ARG A 431 25.70 1.18 -20.79
C ARG A 431 25.11 0.16 -19.82
N ARG A 432 23.80 -0.10 -19.87
CA ARG A 432 23.14 -1.17 -19.09
C ARG A 432 23.69 -2.55 -19.44
N LEU A 433 23.98 -2.82 -20.71
CA LEU A 433 24.59 -4.11 -21.08
C LEU A 433 26.02 -4.21 -20.54
N MET A 434 26.76 -3.10 -20.56
CA MET A 434 28.14 -3.06 -20.05
C MET A 434 28.19 -3.28 -18.54
N ASP A 435 27.39 -2.52 -17.78
CA ASP A 435 27.25 -2.60 -16.33
C ASP A 435 25.84 -2.14 -15.89
N PRO A 436 24.92 -3.09 -15.62
CA PRO A 436 23.56 -2.77 -15.21
C PRO A 436 23.51 -1.94 -13.93
N LEU A 437 24.36 -2.24 -12.94
CA LEU A 437 24.36 -1.57 -11.65
C LEU A 437 24.77 -0.11 -11.80
N ALA A 438 25.89 0.15 -12.48
CA ALA A 438 26.42 1.50 -12.65
C ALA A 438 25.48 2.43 -13.44
N GLU A 439 24.69 1.88 -14.34
CA GLU A 439 23.75 2.67 -15.14
C GLU A 439 22.39 2.84 -14.46
N LEU A 440 21.84 1.80 -13.82
CA LEU A 440 20.51 1.86 -13.18
C LEU A 440 20.50 2.74 -11.92
N VAL A 441 21.61 2.88 -11.20
CA VAL A 441 21.70 3.75 -10.00
C VAL A 441 21.54 5.25 -10.31
N LYS A 442 21.62 5.64 -11.59
CA LYS A 442 21.39 7.03 -12.03
C LYS A 442 19.90 7.40 -12.08
N ILE A 443 19.03 6.41 -11.91
CA ILE A 443 17.58 6.53 -12.04
C ILE A 443 16.98 6.43 -10.65
N ASP A 444 15.97 7.25 -10.37
CA ASP A 444 15.17 7.11 -9.16
C ASP A 444 14.59 5.67 -9.11
N PRO A 445 14.88 4.87 -8.06
CA PRO A 445 14.50 3.46 -8.02
C PRO A 445 13.01 3.19 -8.28
N LYS A 446 12.11 4.10 -7.85
CA LYS A 446 10.66 3.94 -8.08
C LYS A 446 10.25 4.11 -9.56
N SER A 447 11.14 4.65 -10.38
CA SER A 447 10.92 4.88 -11.81
C SER A 447 11.47 3.76 -12.68
N ILE A 448 12.13 2.75 -12.08
CA ILE A 448 12.52 1.53 -12.77
C ILE A 448 11.30 0.61 -12.76
N GLY A 449 10.72 0.35 -13.93
CA GLY A 449 9.51 -0.46 -14.09
C GLY A 449 9.76 -1.93 -13.76
N VAL A 450 9.55 -2.32 -12.50
CA VAL A 450 9.85 -3.67 -12.00
C VAL A 450 8.60 -4.50 -11.67
N GLY A 451 7.43 -4.05 -12.10
CA GLY A 451 6.18 -4.79 -11.91
C GLY A 451 4.97 -4.07 -12.46
N GLN A 452 3.80 -4.70 -12.31
CA GLN A 452 2.51 -4.12 -12.67
C GLN A 452 1.91 -3.37 -11.48
N TYR A 453 1.10 -2.34 -11.80
CA TYR A 453 0.47 -1.40 -10.85
C TYR A 453 1.48 -0.41 -10.25
#